data_AF-A0A961L5Z1-F1
#
_entry.id   AF-A0A961L5Z1-F1
#
_cell.length_a   1.000
_cell.length_b   1.000
_cell.length_c   1.000
_cell.angle_alpha   90.00
_cell.angle_beta   90.00
_cell.angle_gamma   90.00
#
_symmetry.space_group_name_H-M   'P 1'
#
loop_
_entity.id
_entity.type
_entity.pdbx_description
1 polymer ?
#
loop_
_entity_poly.entity_id
_entity_poly.type
_entity_poly.pdbx_seq_one_letter_code
_entity_poly.pdbx_strand_id
1 'polypeptide(L)'
;ATQAIVLVSVGVFITFGVYGAVALIVKADDFGVALAAKDWPGLPGRLVRGFGRGLVRFMPGFLKVLAAIGTAAMLWVGGGIVVHGLETFGLAGIAHALHDLAEAVGHAAPVMPGAAAWLAGALGSAVVGIVIGAVTIPVVGRIVAPAWKTARALLGRKAPEGP
;
A
#
# COMPACT_ATOMS: atom_id res chain seq x y z
N ALA A 1 -19.12 -5.81 21.96
CA ALA A 1 -17.97 -5.32 22.76
C ALA A 1 -16.63 -5.79 22.18
N THR A 2 -16.41 -7.09 21.95
CA THR A 2 -15.12 -7.64 21.50
C THR A 2 -14.61 -7.07 20.18
N GLN A 3 -15.44 -6.97 19.14
CA GLN A 3 -15.04 -6.38 17.85
C GLN A 3 -14.59 -4.92 17.99
N ALA A 4 -15.27 -4.12 18.82
CA ALA A 4 -14.92 -2.73 19.05
C ALA A 4 -13.55 -2.62 19.75
N ILE A 5 -13.27 -3.48 20.73
CA ILE A 5 -11.98 -3.53 21.40
C ILE A 5 -10.88 -3.91 20.40
N VAL A 6 -11.09 -4.93 19.57
CA VAL A 6 -10.12 -5.35 18.54
C VAL A 6 -9.82 -4.23 17.56
N LEU A 7 -10.86 -3.56 17.03
CA LEU A 7 -10.70 -2.46 16.08
C LEU A 7 -9.92 -1.29 16.69
N VAL A 8 -10.21 -0.92 17.94
CA VAL A 8 -9.48 0.15 18.65
C VAL A 8 -8.03 -0.25 18.90
N SER A 9 -7.79 -1.47 19.41
CA SER A 9 -6.44 -1.97 19.68
C SER A 9 -5.58 -2.06 18.42
N VAL A 10 -6.13 -2.64 17.34
CA VAL A 10 -5.42 -2.77 16.06
C VAL A 10 -5.20 -1.40 15.44
N GLY A 11 -6.19 -0.51 15.46
CA GLY A 11 -6.06 0.85 14.92
C GLY A 11 -4.95 1.64 15.61
N VAL A 12 -4.92 1.62 16.95
CA VAL A 12 -3.85 2.26 17.74
C VAL A 12 -2.50 1.63 17.43
N PHE A 13 -2.42 0.30 17.46
CA PHE A 13 -1.17 -0.44 17.22
C PHE A 13 -0.59 -0.14 15.83
N ILE A 14 -1.40 -0.21 14.78
CA ILE A 14 -0.95 0.07 13.41
C ILE A 14 -0.56 1.55 13.27
N THR A 15 -1.28 2.48 13.89
CA THR A 15 -0.95 3.91 13.85
C THR A 15 0.46 4.15 14.39
N PHE A 16 0.73 3.72 15.62
CA PHE A 16 2.07 3.90 16.21
C PHE A 16 3.13 3.05 15.52
N GLY A 17 2.80 1.82 15.14
CA GLY A 17 3.73 0.90 14.48
C GLY A 17 4.20 1.43 13.12
N VAL A 18 3.27 1.83 12.25
CA VAL A 18 3.60 2.31 10.90
C VAL A 18 4.29 3.66 10.96
N TYR A 19 3.71 4.65 11.66
CA TYR A 19 4.33 5.98 11.72
C TYR A 19 5.66 5.96 12.50
N GLY A 20 5.76 5.15 13.54
CA GLY A 20 7.00 4.96 14.29
C GLY A 20 8.09 4.30 13.46
N ALA A 21 7.77 3.24 12.70
CA ALA A 21 8.72 2.60 11.80
C ALA A 21 9.20 3.56 10.70
N VAL A 22 8.28 4.32 10.08
CA VAL A 22 8.63 5.33 9.07
C VAL A 22 9.53 6.41 9.68
N ALA A 23 9.21 6.91 10.87
CA ALA A 23 10.04 7.89 11.57
C ALA A 23 11.45 7.36 11.88
N LEU A 24 11.57 6.10 12.30
CA LEU A 24 12.87 5.45 12.54
C LEU A 24 13.69 5.33 11.25
N ILE A 25 13.06 4.95 10.13
CA ILE A 25 13.73 4.82 8.83
C ILE A 25 14.27 6.19 8.38
N VAL A 26 13.44 7.23 8.45
CA VAL A 26 13.86 8.61 8.05
C VAL A 26 14.97 9.12 8.97
N LYS A 27 14.85 8.91 10.28
CA LYS A 27 15.89 9.30 11.24
C LYS A 27 17.21 8.60 10.96
N ALA A 28 17.18 7.32 10.60
CA ALA A 28 18.37 6.55 10.26
C ALA A 28 19.04 7.08 8.98
N ASP A 29 18.25 7.52 7.99
CA ASP A 29 18.77 8.17 6.77
C ASP A 29 19.49 9.48 7.09
N ASP A 30 18.81 10.37 7.82
CA ASP A 30 19.38 11.66 8.24
C ASP A 30 20.65 11.48 9.08
N PHE A 31 20.66 10.48 9.97
CA PHE A 31 21.83 10.15 10.78
C PHE A 31 23.00 9.64 9.91
N GLY A 32 22.72 8.86 8.86
CA GLY A 32 23.73 8.45 7.88
C GLY A 32 24.39 9.63 7.19
N VAL A 33 23.60 10.63 6.78
CA VAL A 33 24.11 11.87 6.18
C VAL A 33 24.95 12.66 7.20
N ALA A 34 24.46 12.79 8.44
CA ALA A 34 25.18 13.48 9.50
C ALA A 34 26.55 12.83 9.80
N LEU A 35 26.62 11.49 9.82
CA LEU A 35 27.87 10.74 9.99
C LEU A 35 28.80 10.87 8.78
N ALA A 36 28.25 10.93 7.57
CA ALA A 36 29.02 11.07 6.33
C ALA A 36 29.62 12.47 6.15
N ALA A 37 28.92 13.50 6.66
CA ALA A 37 29.30 14.91 6.53
C ALA A 37 30.28 15.39 7.60
N LYS A 38 30.32 14.74 8.77
CA LYS A 38 31.18 15.17 9.89
C LYS A 38 32.62 14.66 9.71
N ASP A 39 33.57 15.59 9.72
CA ASP A 39 35.00 15.28 9.71
C ASP A 39 35.51 15.03 11.13
N TRP A 40 35.66 13.76 11.46
CA TRP A 40 36.20 13.30 12.73
C TRP A 40 37.71 13.09 12.61
N PRO A 41 38.53 13.61 13.54
CA PRO A 41 39.98 13.43 13.51
C PRO A 41 40.39 11.98 13.80
N GLY A 42 41.42 11.49 13.09
CA GLY A 42 42.02 10.17 13.29
C GLY A 42 41.43 9.01 12.47
N LEU A 43 42.06 7.84 12.59
CA LEU A 43 41.61 6.56 12.01
C LEU A 43 40.14 6.20 12.33
N PRO A 44 39.64 6.31 13.57
CA PRO A 44 38.23 5.99 13.88
C PRO A 44 37.25 6.90 13.14
N GLY A 45 37.61 8.17 12.91
CA GLY A 45 36.79 9.11 12.16
C GLY A 45 36.58 8.73 10.69
N ARG A 46 37.61 8.18 10.05
CA ARG A 46 37.51 7.66 8.67
C ARG A 46 36.59 6.45 8.57
N LEU A 47 36.59 5.55 9.56
CA LEU A 47 35.71 4.38 9.60
C LEU A 47 34.24 4.79 9.79
N VAL A 48 33.96 5.68 10.73
CA VAL A 48 32.60 6.20 10.99
C VAL A 48 32.04 6.93 9.76
N ARG A 49 32.87 7.74 9.10
CA ARG A 49 32.48 8.45 7.87
C ARG A 49 32.26 7.49 6.68
N GLY A 50 33.05 6.42 6.61
CA GLY A 50 32.87 5.34 5.63
C GLY A 50 31.55 4.60 5.83
N PHE A 51 31.21 4.27 7.08
CA PHE A 51 29.93 3.67 7.45
C PHE A 51 28.75 4.60 7.12
N GLY A 52 28.83 5.89 7.47
CA GLY A 52 27.80 6.89 7.14
C GLY A 52 27.54 6.98 5.62
N ARG A 53 28.60 7.03 4.80
CA ARG A 53 28.45 7.01 3.33
C ARG A 53 27.85 5.70 2.81
N GLY A 54 28.22 4.57 3.41
CA GLY A 54 27.63 3.26 3.09
C GLY A 54 26.12 3.24 3.34
N LEU A 55 25.69 3.77 4.50
CA LEU A 55 24.28 3.85 4.87
C LEU A 55 23.48 4.73 3.89
N VAL A 56 23.96 5.93 3.57
CA VAL A 56 23.32 6.85 2.61
C VAL A 56 23.28 6.25 1.20
N ARG A 57 24.33 5.52 0.79
CA ARG A 57 24.35 4.90 -0.55
C ARG A 57 23.34 3.77 -0.69
N PHE A 58 23.06 3.07 0.41
CA PHE A 58 22.10 1.97 0.49
C PHE A 58 20.64 2.45 0.55
N MET A 59 20.38 3.58 1.21
CA MET A 59 19.02 4.08 1.45
C MET A 59 18.13 4.16 0.20
N PRO A 60 18.59 4.70 -0.95
CA PRO A 60 17.75 4.77 -2.15
C PRO A 60 17.32 3.39 -2.67
N GLY A 61 18.15 2.36 -2.48
CA GLY A 61 17.81 0.98 -2.83
C GLY A 61 16.76 0.42 -1.88
N PHE A 62 16.98 0.61 -0.58
CA PHE A 62 16.04 0.19 0.47
C PHE A 62 14.65 0.80 0.29
N LEU A 63 14.57 2.11 0.05
CA LEU A 63 13.29 2.81 -0.17
C LEU A 63 12.58 2.35 -1.45
N LYS A 64 13.31 2.04 -2.52
CA LYS A 64 12.72 1.47 -3.74
C LYS A 64 12.13 0.08 -3.51
N VAL A 65 12.84 -0.77 -2.77
CA VAL A 65 12.35 -2.11 -2.43
C VAL A 65 11.10 -2.01 -1.55
N LEU A 66 11.13 -1.15 -0.52
CA LEU A 66 9.96 -0.88 0.32
C LEU A 66 8.78 -0.36 -0.50
N ALA A 67 9.00 0.55 -1.46
CA ALA A 67 7.95 1.07 -2.32
C ALA A 67 7.35 -0.02 -3.22
N ALA A 68 8.18 -0.91 -3.77
CA ALA A 68 7.73 -2.04 -4.58
C ALA A 68 6.88 -3.03 -3.76
N ILE A 69 7.36 -3.40 -2.57
CA ILE A 69 6.62 -4.27 -1.63
C ILE A 69 5.31 -3.59 -1.21
N GLY A 70 5.35 -2.30 -0.87
CA GLY A 70 4.17 -1.53 -0.50
C GLY A 70 3.13 -1.49 -1.62
N THR A 71 3.57 -1.32 -2.87
CA THR A 71 2.69 -1.35 -4.05
C THR A 71 2.05 -2.73 -4.24
N ALA A 72 2.85 -3.80 -4.15
CA ALA A 72 2.34 -5.17 -4.25
C ALA A 72 1.33 -5.47 -3.13
N ALA A 73 1.62 -5.03 -1.90
CA ALA A 73 0.72 -5.18 -0.76
C ALA A 73 -0.58 -4.40 -0.95
N MET A 74 -0.52 -3.16 -1.46
CA MET A 74 -1.72 -2.36 -1.74
C MET A 74 -2.60 -2.99 -2.81
N LEU A 75 -2.02 -3.57 -3.86
CA LEU A 75 -2.77 -4.28 -4.90
C LEU A 75 -3.45 -5.53 -4.35
N TRP A 76 -2.71 -6.32 -3.57
CA TRP A 76 -3.25 -7.51 -2.94
C TRP A 76 -4.37 -7.17 -1.94
N VAL A 77 -4.09 -6.31 -0.95
CA VAL A 77 -5.05 -5.95 0.11
C VAL A 77 -6.26 -5.22 -0.48
N GLY A 78 -6.02 -4.24 -1.36
CA GLY A 78 -7.09 -3.49 -2.01
C GLY A 78 -7.98 -4.38 -2.89
N GLY A 79 -7.38 -5.27 -3.67
CA GLY A 79 -8.11 -6.24 -4.48
C GLY A 79 -8.94 -7.20 -3.64
N GLY A 80 -8.40 -7.69 -2.52
CA GLY A 80 -9.12 -8.55 -1.58
C GLY A 80 -10.33 -7.88 -0.94
N ILE A 81 -10.20 -6.61 -0.53
CA ILE A 81 -11.31 -5.81 0.00
C ILE A 81 -12.43 -5.70 -1.05
N VAL A 82 -12.07 -5.45 -2.32
CA VAL A 82 -13.07 -5.31 -3.37
C VAL A 82 -13.74 -6.65 -3.69
N VAL A 83 -13.00 -7.76 -3.77
CA VAL A 83 -13.56 -9.10 -3.99
C VAL A 83 -14.57 -9.45 -2.90
N HIS A 84 -14.23 -9.21 -1.64
CA HIS A 84 -15.14 -9.46 -0.52
C HIS A 84 -16.36 -8.52 -0.54
N GLY A 85 -16.16 -7.26 -0.94
CA GLY A 85 -17.25 -6.33 -1.20
C GLY A 85 -18.20 -6.84 -2.28
N LEU A 86 -17.67 -7.29 -3.42
CA LEU A 86 -18.46 -7.82 -4.54
C LEU A 86 -19.31 -9.02 -4.14
N GLU A 87 -18.76 -9.90 -3.32
CA GLU A 87 -19.49 -11.02 -2.72
C GLU A 87 -20.68 -10.53 -1.87
N THR A 88 -20.44 -9.53 -1.01
CA THR A 88 -21.47 -8.92 -0.17
C THR A 88 -22.57 -8.23 -1.00
N PHE A 89 -22.23 -7.67 -2.16
CA PHE A 89 -23.17 -7.01 -3.08
C PHE A 89 -23.86 -7.97 -4.08
N GLY A 90 -23.66 -9.29 -3.94
CA GLY A 90 -24.35 -10.31 -4.75
C GLY A 90 -23.62 -10.75 -6.02
N LEU A 91 -22.42 -10.23 -6.29
CA LEU A 91 -21.55 -10.64 -7.40
C LEU A 91 -20.51 -11.67 -6.94
N ALA A 92 -20.98 -12.77 -6.35
CA ALA A 92 -20.14 -13.79 -5.73
C ALA A 92 -19.28 -14.60 -6.72
N GLY A 93 -19.57 -14.55 -8.02
CA GLY A 93 -18.87 -15.36 -9.03
C GLY A 93 -17.34 -15.13 -9.07
N ILE A 94 -16.87 -13.90 -8.83
CA ILE A 94 -15.43 -13.60 -8.80
C ILE A 94 -14.79 -14.14 -7.50
N ALA A 95 -15.49 -14.03 -6.37
CA ALA A 95 -15.02 -14.55 -5.09
C ALA A 95 -14.91 -16.09 -5.11
N HIS A 96 -15.93 -16.77 -5.62
CA HIS A 96 -15.91 -18.23 -5.77
C HIS A 96 -14.83 -18.71 -6.74
N ALA A 97 -14.69 -18.07 -7.92
CA ALA A 97 -13.63 -18.44 -8.86
C ALA A 97 -12.22 -18.30 -8.27
N LEU A 98 -11.98 -17.25 -7.46
CA LEU A 98 -10.72 -17.06 -6.74
C LEU A 98 -10.50 -18.10 -5.64
N HIS A 99 -11.56 -18.45 -4.93
CA HIS A 99 -11.52 -19.46 -3.88
C HIS A 99 -11.23 -20.86 -4.46
N ASP A 100 -11.96 -21.26 -5.50
CA ASP A 100 -11.79 -22.53 -6.18
C ASP A 100 -10.40 -22.65 -6.79
N LEU A 101 -9.88 -21.57 -7.38
CA LEU A 101 -8.50 -21.51 -7.88
C LEU A 101 -7.49 -21.70 -6.75
N ALA A 102 -7.68 -21.01 -5.63
CA ALA A 102 -6.80 -21.12 -4.48
C ALA A 102 -6.81 -22.54 -3.90
N GLU A 103 -7.98 -23.16 -3.77
CA GLU A 103 -8.10 -24.54 -3.32
C GLU A 103 -7.46 -25.52 -4.32
N ALA A 104 -7.68 -25.35 -5.63
CA ALA A 104 -7.08 -26.19 -6.65
C ALA A 104 -5.54 -26.14 -6.60
N VAL A 105 -4.97 -24.95 -6.43
CA VAL A 105 -3.51 -24.77 -6.26
C VAL A 105 -3.03 -25.38 -4.94
N GLY A 106 -3.82 -25.25 -3.86
CA GLY A 106 -3.52 -25.86 -2.58
C GLY A 106 -3.49 -27.39 -2.65
N HIS A 107 -4.49 -28.02 -3.28
CA HIS A 107 -4.57 -29.48 -3.42
C HIS A 107 -3.50 -30.05 -4.38
N ALA A 108 -3.08 -29.27 -5.38
CA ALA A 108 -2.01 -29.65 -6.28
C ALA A 108 -0.60 -29.52 -5.66
N ALA A 109 -0.46 -28.80 -4.53
CA ALA A 109 0.82 -28.56 -3.89
C ALA A 109 1.21 -29.71 -2.96
N PRO A 110 2.34 -30.41 -3.22
CA PRO A 110 2.78 -31.54 -2.39
C PRO A 110 3.37 -31.12 -1.04
N VAL A 111 3.76 -29.85 -0.91
CA VAL A 111 4.37 -29.29 0.30
C VAL A 111 3.70 -27.95 0.62
N MET A 112 3.30 -27.77 1.88
CA MET A 112 2.65 -26.55 2.38
C MET A 112 1.42 -26.11 1.56
N PRO A 113 0.39 -26.95 1.44
CA PRO A 113 -0.81 -26.67 0.63
C PRO A 113 -1.52 -25.37 1.05
N GLY A 114 -1.55 -25.07 2.35
CA GLY A 114 -2.13 -23.82 2.86
C GLY A 114 -1.37 -22.56 2.41
N ALA A 115 -0.04 -22.61 2.30
CA ALA A 115 0.75 -21.49 1.82
C ALA A 115 0.58 -21.29 0.30
N ALA A 116 0.47 -22.40 -0.45
CA ALA A 116 0.20 -22.36 -1.88
C ALA A 116 -1.19 -21.77 -2.17
N ALA A 117 -2.23 -22.22 -1.45
CA ALA A 117 -3.57 -21.66 -1.56
C ALA A 117 -3.61 -20.17 -1.20
N TRP A 118 -2.95 -19.78 -0.10
CA TRP A 118 -2.85 -18.37 0.29
C TRP A 118 -2.16 -17.52 -0.77
N LEU A 119 -1.05 -18.01 -1.35
CA LEU A 119 -0.34 -17.31 -2.43
C LEU A 119 -1.22 -17.16 -3.68
N ALA A 120 -1.93 -18.22 -4.07
CA ALA A 120 -2.84 -18.18 -5.21
C ALA A 120 -3.98 -17.18 -4.99
N GLY A 121 -4.60 -17.18 -3.80
CA GLY A 121 -5.61 -16.19 -3.43
C GLY A 121 -5.04 -14.76 -3.41
N ALA A 122 -3.82 -14.57 -2.91
CA ALA A 122 -3.16 -13.27 -2.86
C ALA A 122 -2.85 -12.71 -4.25
N LEU A 123 -2.30 -13.53 -5.13
CA LEU A 123 -2.03 -13.15 -6.52
C LEU A 123 -3.33 -12.90 -7.29
N GLY A 124 -4.33 -13.76 -7.12
CA GLY A 124 -5.62 -13.60 -7.79
C GLY A 124 -6.34 -12.31 -7.37
N SER A 125 -6.35 -11.99 -6.07
CA SER A 125 -6.90 -10.72 -5.59
C SER A 125 -6.07 -9.52 -6.06
N ALA A 126 -4.73 -9.61 -6.10
CA ALA A 126 -3.90 -8.56 -6.70
C ALA A 126 -4.24 -8.30 -8.18
N VAL A 127 -4.48 -9.36 -8.97
CA VAL A 127 -4.91 -9.24 -10.38
C VAL A 127 -6.26 -8.53 -10.48
N VAL A 128 -7.24 -8.90 -9.64
CA VAL A 128 -8.52 -8.19 -9.60
C VAL A 128 -8.33 -6.72 -9.25
N GLY A 129 -7.49 -6.42 -8.24
CA GLY A 129 -7.14 -5.04 -7.88
C GLY A 129 -6.55 -4.25 -9.05
N ILE A 130 -5.65 -4.85 -9.82
CA ILE A 130 -5.07 -4.23 -11.04
C ILE A 130 -6.16 -3.97 -12.08
N VAL A 131 -7.01 -4.95 -12.38
CA VAL A 131 -8.09 -4.80 -13.39
C VAL A 131 -9.04 -3.67 -12.99
N ILE A 132 -9.47 -3.65 -11.73
CA ILE A 132 -10.38 -2.63 -11.23
C ILE A 132 -9.71 -1.26 -11.23
N GLY A 133 -8.45 -1.16 -10.81
CA GLY A 133 -7.68 0.08 -10.89
C GLY A 133 -7.56 0.58 -12.34
N ALA A 134 -7.23 -0.30 -13.27
CA ALA A 134 -7.11 0.01 -14.69
C ALA A 134 -8.43 0.47 -15.32
N VAL A 135 -9.57 -0.07 -14.88
CA VAL A 135 -10.92 0.37 -15.31
C VAL A 135 -11.32 1.68 -14.64
N THR A 136 -10.97 1.88 -13.37
CA THR A 136 -11.37 3.07 -12.60
C THR A 136 -10.70 4.34 -13.12
N ILE A 137 -9.42 4.27 -13.52
CA ILE A 137 -8.67 5.42 -14.06
C ILE A 137 -9.40 6.10 -15.25
N PRO A 138 -9.77 5.42 -16.35
CA PRO A 138 -10.47 6.04 -17.46
C PRO A 138 -11.90 6.46 -17.10
N VAL A 139 -12.60 5.73 -16.22
CA VAL A 139 -13.95 6.09 -15.75
C VAL A 139 -13.91 7.43 -15.00
N VAL A 140 -13.01 7.56 -14.04
CA VAL A 140 -12.84 8.80 -13.27
C VAL A 140 -12.40 9.94 -14.18
N GLY A 141 -11.41 9.70 -15.05
CA GLY A 141 -10.87 10.71 -15.95
C GLY A 141 -11.86 11.23 -16.98
N ARG A 142 -12.68 10.34 -17.58
CA ARG A 142 -13.57 10.70 -18.69
C ARG A 142 -15.00 11.00 -18.29
N ILE A 143 -15.48 10.50 -17.16
CA ILE A 143 -16.88 10.64 -16.75
C ILE A 143 -16.98 11.52 -15.51
N VAL A 144 -16.29 11.13 -14.43
CA VAL A 144 -16.43 11.81 -13.12
C VAL A 144 -15.82 13.20 -13.13
N ALA A 145 -14.59 13.35 -13.63
CA ALA A 145 -13.90 14.64 -13.68
C ALA A 145 -14.67 15.71 -14.47
N PRO A 146 -15.18 15.45 -15.70
CA PRO A 146 -15.97 16.45 -16.42
C PRO A 146 -17.36 16.69 -15.79
N ALA A 147 -18.02 15.65 -15.28
CA ALA A 147 -19.30 15.80 -14.57
C ALA A 147 -19.14 16.70 -13.33
N TRP A 148 -18.07 16.50 -12.55
CA TRP A 148 -17.77 17.31 -11.38
C TRP A 148 -17.46 18.77 -11.73
N LYS A 149 -16.65 18.99 -12.78
CA LYS A 149 -16.37 20.34 -13.30
C LYS A 149 -17.65 21.06 -13.72
N THR A 150 -18.55 20.34 -14.41
CA THR A 150 -19.85 20.87 -14.85
C THR A 150 -20.77 21.18 -13.68
N ALA A 151 -20.89 20.27 -12.71
CA ALA A 151 -21.69 20.47 -11.51
C ALA A 151 -21.19 21.66 -10.68
N ARG A 152 -19.86 21.80 -10.51
CA ARG A 152 -19.26 22.93 -9.79
C ARG A 152 -19.48 24.26 -10.52
N ALA A 153 -19.43 24.27 -11.85
CA ALA A 153 -19.72 25.47 -12.64
C ALA A 153 -21.18 25.93 -12.49
N LEU A 154 -22.12 24.98 -12.36
CA LEU A 154 -23.55 25.27 -12.11
C LEU A 154 -23.81 25.73 -10.67
N LEU A 155 -23.13 25.13 -9.69
CA LEU A 155 -23.25 25.51 -8.27
C LEU A 155 -22.58 26.85 -7.95
N GLY A 156 -21.51 27.23 -8.67
CA GLY A 156 -20.80 28.50 -8.50
C GLY A 156 -21.48 29.74 -9.09
N ARG A 157 -22.59 29.59 -9.83
CA ARG A 157 -23.33 30.71 -10.46
C ARG A 157 -24.43 31.33 -9.57
N LYS A 158 -24.52 30.99 -8.29
CA LYS A 158 -25.49 31.59 -7.36
C LYS A 158 -24.86 32.58 -6.39
N ALA A 159 -24.68 33.80 -6.87
CA ALA A 159 -24.96 35.01 -6.10
C ALA A 159 -25.51 36.06 -7.09
N PRO A 160 -26.82 36.31 -7.16
CA PRO A 160 -27.30 37.52 -7.82
C PRO A 160 -26.85 38.70 -6.97
N GLU A 161 -25.96 39.55 -7.52
CA GLU A 161 -25.76 40.88 -6.98
C GLU A 161 -27.08 41.63 -7.19
N GLY A 162 -27.85 41.73 -6.11
CA GLY A 162 -29.07 42.52 -6.04
C GLY A 162 -28.75 44.02 -6.06
N PRO A 163 -29.74 44.82 -6.48
CA PRO A 163 -29.58 46.16 -7.05
C PRO A 163 -28.96 47.22 -6.12
#